data_AF-A0A938AVG7-F1
#
_entry.id   AF-A0A938AVG7-F1
#
_cell.length_a   1.000
_cell.length_b   1.000
_cell.length_c   1.000
_cell.angle_alpha   90.00
_cell.angle_beta   90.00
_cell.angle_gamma   90.00
#
_symmetry.space_group_name_H-M   'P 1'
#
loop_
_entity.id
_entity.type
_entity.pdbx_description
1 polymer ?
#
loop_
_entity_poly.entity_id
_entity_poly.type
_entity_poly.pdbx_seq_one_letter_code
_entity_poly.pdbx_strand_id
1 'polypeptide(L)'
;MHATASVVYVQSGLMSQRKRTVIDMLRSSPGFVSGERISATLGISRNAVHKHVKSLRARGYHIVGVSRRGYKLEEEPCTLVMPVVTEMTRHSLLGRSFRYYD
;
A
#
# COMPACT_ATOMS: atom_id res chain seq x y z
N MET A 1 -12.54 31.56 11.19
CA MET A 1 -11.51 31.04 12.12
C MET A 1 -11.21 29.59 11.72
N HIS A 2 -10.22 29.38 10.86
CA HIS A 2 -9.88 28.05 10.34
C HIS A 2 -9.08 27.30 11.40
N ALA A 3 -9.69 26.29 12.03
CA ALA A 3 -8.96 25.35 12.88
C ALA A 3 -8.05 24.51 11.98
N THR A 4 -6.79 24.91 11.88
CA THR A 4 -5.71 24.11 11.30
C THR A 4 -5.53 22.89 12.20
N ALA A 5 -6.14 21.77 11.81
CA ALA A 5 -5.79 20.48 12.37
C ALA A 5 -4.34 20.21 11.97
N SER A 6 -3.42 20.32 12.91
CA SER A 6 -2.02 19.95 12.74
C SER A 6 -1.94 18.42 12.65
N VAL A 7 -2.09 17.89 11.44
CA VAL A 7 -1.93 16.46 11.17
C VAL A 7 -0.43 16.16 11.16
N VAL A 8 0.05 15.61 12.28
CA VAL A 8 1.39 15.03 12.35
C VAL A 8 1.30 13.63 11.74
N TYR A 9 1.74 13.51 10.48
CA TYR A 9 2.01 12.21 9.87
C TYR A 9 3.21 11.59 10.60
N VAL A 10 2.96 10.73 11.58
CA VAL A 10 4.01 9.84 12.08
C VAL A 10 4.19 8.78 11.01
N GLN A 11 5.31 8.86 10.30
CA GLN A 11 5.71 7.93 9.25
C GLN A 11 5.51 6.48 9.72
N SER A 12 4.47 5.82 9.22
CA SER A 12 4.28 4.38 9.37
C SER A 12 5.52 3.67 8.81
N GLY A 13 6.28 3.04 9.70
CA GLY A 13 7.63 2.56 9.47
C GLY A 13 7.78 1.60 8.28
N LEU A 14 8.79 1.88 7.46
CA LEU A 14 9.63 0.95 6.70
C LEU A 14 8.93 -0.11 5.80
N MET A 15 8.37 0.34 4.68
CA MET A 15 8.31 -0.48 3.46
C MET A 15 9.60 -0.26 2.67
N SER A 16 10.28 -1.33 2.25
CA SER A 16 11.47 -1.17 1.40
C SER A 16 11.08 -0.58 0.04
N GLN A 17 11.96 0.23 -0.56
CA GLN A 17 11.72 0.86 -1.86
C GLN A 17 11.26 -0.16 -2.91
N ARG A 18 11.87 -1.35 -2.92
CA ARG A 18 11.51 -2.45 -3.83
C ARG A 18 10.07 -2.93 -3.66
N LYS A 19 9.57 -3.05 -2.41
CA LYS A 19 8.17 -3.46 -2.15
C LYS A 19 7.19 -2.40 -2.66
N ARG A 20 7.54 -1.11 -2.51
CA ARG A 20 6.73 -0.01 -3.03
C ARG A 20 6.63 -0.05 -4.55
N THR A 21 7.76 -0.23 -5.23
CA THR A 21 7.78 -0.38 -6.69
C THR A 21 6.98 -1.61 -7.17
N VAL A 22 7.00 -2.74 -6.45
CA VAL A 22 6.13 -3.89 -6.77
C VAL A 22 4.66 -3.48 -6.74
N ILE A 23 4.20 -2.82 -5.67
CA ILE A 23 2.80 -2.37 -5.56
C ILE A 23 2.47 -1.35 -6.66
N ASP A 24 3.33 -0.37 -6.92
CA ASP A 24 3.10 0.64 -7.96
C ASP A 24 2.97 0.01 -9.35
N MET A 25 3.78 -1.02 -9.65
CA MET A 25 3.67 -1.78 -10.91
C MET A 25 2.36 -2.57 -11.01
N LEU A 26 1.88 -3.15 -9.90
CA LEU A 26 0.60 -3.87 -9.91
C LEU A 26 -0.60 -2.92 -9.98
N ARG A 27 -0.52 -1.76 -9.31
CA ARG A 27 -1.58 -0.73 -9.30
C ARG A 27 -1.75 -0.03 -10.66
N SER A 28 -0.64 0.20 -11.37
CA SER A 28 -0.66 0.81 -12.71
C SER A 28 -1.12 -0.14 -13.82
N SER A 29 -1.33 -1.43 -13.50
CA SER A 29 -1.80 -2.44 -14.46
C SER A 29 -3.21 -2.93 -14.11
N PRO A 30 -4.19 -2.80 -15.02
CA PRO A 30 -5.53 -3.38 -14.79
C PRO A 30 -5.53 -4.93 -14.82
N GLY A 31 -4.45 -5.55 -15.30
CA GLY A 31 -4.31 -6.99 -15.45
C GLY A 31 -3.07 -7.57 -14.76
N PHE A 32 -2.74 -8.82 -15.09
CA PHE A 32 -1.58 -9.52 -14.54
C PHE A 32 -0.27 -8.92 -15.04
N VAL A 33 0.66 -8.68 -14.12
CA VAL A 33 2.04 -8.29 -14.40
C VAL A 33 2.93 -9.51 -14.25
N SER A 34 3.67 -9.87 -15.31
CA SER A 34 4.56 -11.04 -15.26
C SER A 34 5.64 -10.88 -14.18
N GLY A 35 5.94 -11.98 -13.48
CA GLY A 35 7.02 -11.96 -12.48
C GLY A 35 8.39 -11.63 -13.08
N GLU A 36 8.57 -11.94 -14.36
CA GLU A 36 9.77 -11.60 -15.15
C GLU A 36 9.91 -10.09 -15.37
N ARG A 37 8.81 -9.41 -15.73
CA ARG A 37 8.79 -7.95 -15.86
C ARG A 37 9.14 -7.28 -14.54
N ILE A 38 8.55 -7.74 -13.43
CA ILE A 38 8.85 -7.22 -12.09
C ILE A 38 10.32 -7.44 -11.72
N SER A 39 10.89 -8.63 -12.01
CA SER A 39 12.31 -8.89 -11.76
C SER A 39 13.22 -8.02 -12.61
N ALA A 40 12.90 -7.82 -13.89
CA ALA A 40 13.68 -7.00 -14.82
C ALA A 40 13.67 -5.52 -14.38
N THR A 41 12.50 -4.98 -14.03
CA THR A 41 12.38 -3.60 -13.54
C THR A 41 13.13 -3.36 -12.22
N LEU A 42 13.17 -4.36 -11.34
CA LEU A 42 13.82 -4.23 -10.04
C LEU A 42 15.30 -4.66 -10.03
N GLY A 43 15.79 -5.30 -11.09
CA GLY A 43 17.12 -5.90 -11.14
C GLY A 43 17.35 -6.99 -10.07
N ILE A 44 16.31 -7.75 -9.73
CA ILE A 44 16.37 -8.81 -8.70
C ILE A 44 15.87 -10.14 -9.25
N SER A 45 16.22 -11.25 -8.59
CA SER A 45 15.73 -12.57 -9.01
C SER A 45 14.21 -12.71 -8.84
N ARG A 46 13.58 -13.55 -9.67
CA ARG A 46 12.16 -13.90 -9.56
C ARG A 46 11.79 -14.46 -8.17
N ASN A 47 12.71 -15.15 -7.51
CA ASN A 47 12.52 -15.64 -6.15
C ASN A 47 12.48 -14.48 -5.12
N ALA A 48 13.30 -13.45 -5.30
CA ALA A 48 13.24 -12.24 -4.46
C ALA A 48 11.93 -11.48 -4.65
N VAL A 49 11.41 -11.41 -5.88
CA VAL A 49 10.05 -10.88 -6.16
C VAL A 49 9.00 -11.68 -5.39
N HIS A 50 9.06 -13.02 -5.42
CA HIS A 50 8.13 -13.87 -4.67
C HIS A 50 8.18 -13.59 -3.17
N LYS A 51 9.37 -13.43 -2.58
CA LYS A 51 9.54 -13.05 -1.17
C LYS A 51 8.92 -11.68 -0.86
N HIS A 52 9.07 -10.69 -1.76
CA HIS A 52 8.44 -9.38 -1.61
C HIS A 52 6.91 -9.47 -1.67
N VAL A 53 6.35 -10.19 -2.66
CA VAL A 53 4.91 -10.42 -2.78
C VAL A 53 4.35 -11.14 -1.55
N LYS A 54 5.04 -12.18 -1.06
CA LYS A 54 4.65 -12.88 0.19
C LYS A 54 4.63 -11.92 1.38
N SER A 55 5.63 -11.05 1.51
CA SER A 55 5.65 -10.03 2.56
C SER A 55 4.56 -8.98 2.42
N LEU A 56 4.17 -8.61 1.19
CA LEU A 56 3.07 -7.67 0.94
C LEU A 56 1.71 -8.30 1.29
N ARG A 57 1.51 -9.58 0.95
CA ARG A 57 0.33 -10.34 1.39
C ARG A 57 0.19 -10.37 2.91
N ALA A 58 1.29 -10.59 3.62
CA ALA A 58 1.32 -10.56 5.08
C ALA A 58 1.01 -9.17 5.68
N ARG A 59 1.11 -8.10 4.88
CA ARG A 59 0.77 -6.72 5.25
C ARG A 59 -0.66 -6.33 4.83
N GLY A 60 -1.49 -7.30 4.43
CA GLY A 60 -2.90 -7.06 4.08
C GLY A 60 -3.17 -6.74 2.61
N TYR A 61 -2.17 -6.80 1.72
CA TYR A 61 -2.40 -6.63 0.28
C TYR A 61 -2.94 -7.92 -0.35
N HIS A 62 -4.09 -7.85 -1.01
CA HIS A 62 -4.65 -8.98 -1.74
C HIS A 62 -4.02 -9.06 -3.14
N ILE A 63 -2.91 -9.79 -3.23
CA ILE A 63 -2.20 -10.03 -4.50
C ILE A 63 -2.45 -11.46 -4.96
N VAL A 64 -3.12 -11.65 -6.09
CA VAL A 64 -3.30 -12.95 -6.74
C VAL A 64 -2.10 -13.28 -7.62
N GLY A 65 -1.65 -14.53 -7.60
CA GLY A 65 -0.55 -15.01 -8.43
C GLY A 65 -0.98 -16.21 -9.25
N VAL A 66 -0.82 -16.15 -10.57
CA VAL A 66 -1.14 -17.26 -11.49
C VAL A 66 0.11 -17.70 -12.22
N SER A 67 0.37 -19.02 -12.23
CA SER A 67 1.53 -19.59 -12.93
C SER A 67 1.52 -19.18 -14.40
N ARG A 68 2.70 -18.85 -14.93
CA ARG A 68 2.91 -18.34 -16.30
C ARG A 68 2.20 -17.01 -16.67
N ARG A 69 1.34 -16.44 -15.81
CA ARG A 69 0.69 -15.13 -16.01
C ARG A 69 1.30 -14.02 -15.15
N GLY A 70 1.72 -14.33 -13.93
CA GLY A 70 2.32 -13.38 -13.00
C GLY A 70 1.41 -13.00 -11.85
N TYR A 71 1.45 -11.74 -11.44
CA TYR A 71 0.78 -11.22 -10.25
C TYR A 71 -0.23 -10.11 -10.59
N LYS A 72 -1.32 -10.03 -9.85
CA LYS A 72 -2.33 -8.97 -9.96
C LYS A 72 -2.71 -8.52 -8.56
N LEU A 73 -2.87 -7.22 -8.37
CA LEU A 73 -3.42 -6.64 -7.15
C LEU A 73 -4.94 -6.58 -7.30
N GLU A 74 -5.69 -7.19 -6.39
CA GLU A 74 -7.17 -7.11 -6.40
C GLU A 74 -7.68 -6.16 -5.33
N GLU A 75 -7.06 -6.16 -4.15
CA GLU A 75 -7.45 -5.28 -3.05
C GLU A 75 -6.22 -4.77 -2.31
N GLU A 76 -6.30 -3.52 -1.88
CA GLU A 76 -5.33 -2.89 -1.00
C GLU A 76 -5.88 -2.85 0.42
N PRO A 77 -5.03 -2.99 1.45
CA PRO A 77 -5.48 -2.82 2.81
C PRO A 77 -6.05 -1.41 2.96
N CYS A 78 -7.26 -1.31 3.50
CA CYS A 78 -7.93 -0.04 3.76
C CYS A 78 -7.02 0.83 4.62
N THR A 79 -6.31 1.75 3.97
CA THR A 79 -5.49 2.73 4.67
C THR A 79 -6.43 3.86 5.04
N LEU A 80 -6.69 4.02 6.34
CA LEU A 80 -7.43 5.17 6.85
C LEU A 80 -6.62 6.44 6.55
N VAL A 81 -6.96 7.09 5.44
CA VAL A 81 -6.42 8.40 5.10
C VAL A 81 -7.02 9.42 6.05
N MET A 82 -6.19 9.95 6.96
CA MET A 82 -6.60 10.97 7.93
C MET A 82 -7.31 12.20 7.34
N PRO A 83 -7.01 12.65 6.10
CA PRO A 83 -7.82 13.71 5.49
C PRO A 83 -9.32 13.37 5.43
N VAL A 84 -9.67 12.13 5.07
CA VAL A 84 -11.06 11.66 5.00
C VAL A 84 -11.68 11.55 6.39
N VAL A 85 -10.93 11.02 7.36
CA VAL A 85 -11.40 10.93 8.76
C VAL A 85 -11.63 12.31 9.36
N THR A 86 -10.72 13.26 9.10
CA THR A 86 -10.83 14.65 9.57
C THR A 86 -12.04 15.32 8.94
N GLU A 87 -12.30 15.11 7.64
CA GLU A 87 -13.48 15.62 6.94
C GLU A 87 -14.78 15.06 7.49
N MET A 88 -14.86 13.74 7.68
CA MET A 88 -16.04 13.06 8.24
C MET A 88 -16.33 13.46 9.69
N THR A 89 -15.30 13.84 10.45
CA THR A 89 -15.44 14.26 11.85
C THR A 89 -15.55 15.77 12.04
N ARG A 90 -15.58 16.57 10.96
CA ARG A 90 -15.73 18.04 11.01
C ARG A 90 -16.95 18.50 11.81
N HIS A 91 -18.04 17.74 11.76
CA HIS A 91 -19.31 18.05 12.44
C HIS A 91 -19.59 17.16 13.64
N SER A 92 -18.64 16.31 14.05
CA SER A 92 -18.80 15.40 15.17
C SER A 92 -18.28 16.02 16.47
N LEU A 93 -18.92 15.67 17.60
CA LEU A 93 -18.46 16.02 18.95
C LEU A 93 -17.22 15.21 19.39
N LEU A 94 -16.78 14.24 18.58
CA LEU A 94 -15.62 13.40 18.88
C LEU A 94 -14.31 14.21 18.78
N GLY A 95 -13.36 13.88 19.67
CA GLY A 95 -12.11 14.59 19.85
C GLY A 95 -11.30 14.80 18.57
N ARG A 96 -10.76 16.01 18.39
CA ARG A 96 -9.99 16.45 17.20
C ARG A 96 -8.53 15.96 17.17
N SER A 97 -8.20 14.97 18.00
CA SER A 97 -6.85 14.43 18.18
C SER A 97 -6.85 12.97 17.74
N PHE A 98 -6.60 12.75 16.45
CA PHE A 98 -6.45 11.39 15.92
C PHE A 98 -5.01 10.96 16.07
N ARG A 99 -4.82 9.83 16.76
CA ARG A 99 -3.55 9.12 16.76
C ARG A 99 -3.75 7.80 16.06
N TYR A 100 -3.19 7.70 14.85
CA TYR A 100 -3.23 6.49 14.05
C TYR A 100 -2.11 5.55 14.48
N TYR A 101 -2.46 4.33 14.85
CA TYR A 101 -1.54 3.23 15.10
C TYR A 101 -1.88 2.12 14.10
N ASP A 102 -0.90 1.66 13.34
CA ASP A 102 -0.98 0.43 12.54
C ASP A 102 -0.74 -0.79 13.45
#